data_AF-A0A0G1VU11-F1
#
_entry.id   AF-A0A0G1VU11-F1
#
_cell.length_a   1.000
_cell.length_b   1.000
_cell.length_c   1.000
_cell.angle_alpha   90.00
_cell.angle_beta   90.00
_cell.angle_gamma   90.00
#
_symmetry.space_group_name_H-M   'P 1'
#
loop_
_entity.id
_entity.type
_entity.pdbx_description
1 polymer ?
#
loop_
_entity_poly.entity_id
_entity_poly.type
_entity_poly.pdbx_seq_one_letter_code
_entity_poly.pdbx_strand_id
1 'polypeptide(L)'
;KMSSATSLNFIKEAEIQAGFKFNMLQSDHGPEFGRWFVSQIKKNHRYSRIGRPNDNAHIERFNRTLQEECLDKVPNDVLEINRALKKYLKYYKYERLHGGINYLTPMQVA
;
A
#
# COMPACT_ATOMS: atom_id res chain seq x y z
N LYS A 1 6.92 13.72 -7.34
CA LYS A 1 7.55 13.62 -5.99
C LYS A 1 6.43 13.65 -4.96
N MET A 2 6.34 12.63 -4.10
CA MET A 2 5.26 12.53 -3.10
C MET A 2 5.49 13.56 -1.99
N SER A 3 4.44 14.25 -1.56
CA SER A 3 4.49 15.22 -0.46
C SER A 3 3.72 14.70 0.74
N SER A 4 4.03 15.20 1.94
CA SER A 4 3.28 14.84 3.14
C SER A 4 1.79 15.17 3.03
N ALA A 5 1.42 16.26 2.33
CA ALA A 5 0.01 16.62 2.10
C ALA A 5 -0.71 15.60 1.20
N THR A 6 -0.02 15.11 0.17
CA THR A 6 -0.51 14.03 -0.69
C THR A 6 -0.73 12.74 0.12
N SER A 7 0.21 12.38 0.99
CA SER A 7 0.08 11.21 1.86
C SER A 7 -1.12 11.32 2.83
N LEU A 8 -1.41 12.51 3.35
CA LEU A 8 -2.60 12.74 4.19
C LEU A 8 -3.91 12.55 3.42
N ASN A 9 -3.98 13.07 2.19
CA ASN A 9 -5.18 12.89 1.35
C ASN A 9 -5.38 11.42 0.99
N PHE A 10 -4.29 10.72 0.65
CA PHE A 10 -4.33 9.29 0.40
C PHE A 10 -4.90 8.51 1.59
N ILE A 11 -4.48 8.81 2.83
CA ILE A 11 -5.02 8.11 4.01
C ILE A 11 -6.53 8.34 4.16
N LYS A 12 -7.01 9.56 3.94
CA LYS A 12 -8.44 9.87 4.00
C LYS A 12 -9.22 9.06 2.97
N GLU A 13 -8.74 9.03 1.72
CA GLU A 13 -9.35 8.25 0.64
C GLU A 13 -9.30 6.74 0.94
N ALA A 14 -8.18 6.25 1.46
CA ALA A 14 -8.00 4.85 1.82
C ALA A 14 -8.97 4.41 2.93
N GLU A 15 -9.18 5.21 3.97
CA GLU A 15 -10.18 4.91 5.01
C GLU A 15 -11.61 4.91 4.47
N ILE A 16 -11.94 5.82 3.54
CA ILE A 16 -13.25 5.85 2.88
C ILE A 16 -13.46 4.56 2.08
N GLN A 17 -12.45 4.14 1.31
CA GLN A 17 -12.51 2.91 0.51
C GLN A 17 -12.52 1.64 1.36
N ALA A 18 -11.81 1.65 2.48
CA ALA A 18 -11.74 0.52 3.40
C ALA A 18 -13.01 0.37 4.26
N GLY A 19 -13.76 1.45 4.49
CA GLY A 19 -14.95 1.45 5.33
C GLY A 19 -14.65 1.45 6.84
N PHE A 20 -13.39 1.64 7.24
CA PHE A 20 -12.99 1.72 8.64
C PHE A 20 -11.83 2.70 8.86
N LYS A 21 -11.64 3.10 10.13
CA LYS A 21 -10.56 4.00 10.54
C LYS A 21 -9.30 3.22 10.89
N PHE A 22 -8.16 3.71 10.41
CA PHE A 22 -6.86 3.13 10.77
C PHE A 22 -6.44 3.62 12.15
N ASN A 23 -6.25 2.67 13.07
CA ASN A 23 -5.81 2.95 14.45
C ASN A 23 -4.30 3.18 14.54
N MET A 24 -3.52 2.56 13.66
CA MET A 24 -2.07 2.65 13.61
C MET A 24 -1.60 2.69 12.16
N LEU A 25 -0.69 3.62 11.88
CA LEU A 25 0.02 3.74 10.61
C LEU A 25 1.49 3.34 10.81
N GLN A 26 2.04 2.60 9.86
CA GLN A 26 3.47 2.29 9.84
C GLN A 26 4.09 2.81 8.55
N SER A 27 5.24 3.46 8.64
CA SER A 27 6.04 3.86 7.47
C SER A 27 7.52 3.65 7.73
N ASP A 28 8.32 3.77 6.67
CA ASP A 28 9.75 3.99 6.82
C ASP A 28 10.05 5.44 7.26
N HIS A 29 11.33 5.76 7.35
CA HIS A 29 11.83 7.10 7.67
C HIS A 29 11.85 8.05 6.46
N GLY A 30 11.03 7.80 5.43
CA GLY A 30 10.89 8.67 4.27
C GLY A 30 10.57 10.12 4.65
N PRO A 31 11.11 11.13 3.94
CA PRO A 31 10.94 12.54 4.27
C PRO A 31 9.46 12.98 4.27
N GLU A 32 8.61 12.35 3.46
CA GLU A 32 7.17 12.58 3.42
C GLU A 32 6.45 12.21 4.73
N PHE A 33 7.04 11.34 5.55
CA PHE A 33 6.48 10.86 6.81
C PHE A 33 7.14 11.55 8.02
N GLY A 34 7.77 12.70 7.82
CA GLY A 34 8.41 13.47 8.89
C GLY A 34 7.44 14.06 9.92
N ARG A 35 7.98 14.88 10.84
CA ARG A 35 7.24 15.46 11.98
C ARG A 35 5.93 16.14 11.59
N TRP A 36 5.93 16.88 10.46
CA TRP A 36 4.71 17.56 10.01
C TRP A 36 3.59 16.56 9.72
N PHE A 37 3.86 15.50 8.95
CA PHE A 37 2.89 14.45 8.66
C PHE A 37 2.33 13.82 9.94
N VAL A 38 3.21 13.43 10.87
CA VAL A 38 2.82 12.82 12.16
C VAL A 38 1.93 13.77 12.97
N SER A 39 2.23 15.07 12.96
CA SER A 39 1.40 16.07 13.64
C SER A 39 0.00 16.24 13.03
N GLN A 40 -0.14 15.96 11.72
CA GLN A 40 -1.38 16.17 10.97
C GLN A 40 -2.29 14.94 10.92
N ILE A 41 -1.74 13.71 10.92
CA ILE A 41 -2.56 12.49 10.86
C ILE A 41 -3.46 12.30 12.08
N LYS A 42 -3.09 12.88 13.24
CA LYS A 42 -3.79 12.74 14.53
C LYS A 42 -4.14 11.27 14.88
N LYS A 43 -3.21 10.35 14.58
CA LYS A 43 -3.32 8.89 14.75
C LYS A 43 -2.02 8.33 15.30
N ASN A 44 -2.07 7.11 15.83
CA ASN A 44 -0.83 6.42 16.20
C ASN A 44 -0.02 6.14 14.95
N HIS A 45 1.26 6.48 14.99
CA HIS A 45 2.20 6.23 13.92
C HIS A 45 3.49 5.66 14.47
N ARG A 46 4.03 4.65 13.77
CA ARG A 46 5.29 4.03 14.10
C ARG A 46 6.19 4.00 12.88
N TYR A 47 7.47 4.26 13.09
CA TYR A 47 8.48 4.03 12.07
C TYR A 47 8.96 2.58 12.11
N SER A 48 9.30 2.03 10.94
CA SER A 48 10.06 0.78 10.85
C SER A 48 11.38 0.92 11.61
N ARG A 49 11.76 -0.09 12.39
CA ARG A 49 12.99 -0.03 13.20
C ARG A 49 14.22 -0.13 12.30
N ILE A 50 15.25 0.65 12.62
CA ILE A 50 16.54 0.60 11.91
C ILE A 50 17.12 -0.82 12.02
N GLY A 51 17.53 -1.39 10.89
CA GLY A 51 18.08 -2.74 10.82
C GLY A 51 17.06 -3.87 10.97
N ARG A 52 15.74 -3.58 10.84
CA ARG A 52 14.67 -4.59 10.89
C ARG A 52 13.88 -4.60 9.57
N PRO A 53 14.42 -5.20 8.49
CA PRO A 53 13.73 -5.24 7.18
C PRO A 53 12.36 -5.94 7.27
N ASN A 54 12.20 -6.86 8.21
CA ASN A 54 10.94 -7.57 8.42
C ASN A 54 9.76 -6.67 8.80
N ASP A 55 9.99 -5.47 9.34
CA ASP A 55 8.90 -4.56 9.68
C ASP A 55 8.07 -4.22 8.42
N ASN A 56 8.71 -4.12 7.24
CA ASN A 56 8.04 -3.80 5.97
C ASN A 56 7.89 -5.00 5.03
N ALA A 57 8.24 -6.22 5.46
CA ALA A 57 8.27 -7.39 4.58
C ALA A 57 6.93 -7.68 3.87
N HIS A 58 5.79 -7.38 4.52
CA HIS A 58 4.48 -7.58 3.91
C HIS A 58 4.23 -6.63 2.72
N ILE A 59 4.55 -5.33 2.87
CA ILE A 59 4.36 -4.35 1.79
C ILE A 59 5.40 -4.53 0.69
N GLU A 60 6.63 -4.89 1.04
CA GLU A 60 7.69 -5.21 0.07
C GLU A 60 7.32 -6.44 -0.77
N ARG A 61 6.78 -7.49 -0.13
CA ARG A 61 6.29 -8.67 -0.84
C ARG A 61 5.14 -8.34 -1.78
N PHE A 62 4.19 -7.50 -1.34
CA PHE A 62 3.12 -7.02 -2.20
C PHE A 62 3.66 -6.24 -3.40
N ASN A 63 4.57 -5.28 -3.18
CA ASN A 63 5.17 -4.47 -4.24
C ASN A 63 5.91 -5.33 -5.27
N ARG A 64 6.68 -6.33 -4.82
CA ARG A 64 7.34 -7.28 -5.72
C ARG A 64 6.34 -8.05 -6.57
N THR A 65 5.29 -8.60 -5.95
CA THR A 65 4.23 -9.32 -6.69
C THR A 65 3.52 -8.42 -7.70
N LEU A 66 3.23 -7.18 -7.33
CA LEU A 66 2.65 -6.18 -8.24
C LEU A 66 3.59 -5.90 -9.41
N GLN A 67 4.89 -5.76 -9.15
CA GLN A 67 5.89 -5.53 -10.19
C GLN A 67 5.95 -6.70 -11.18
N GLU A 68 6.21 -7.91 -10.68
CA GLU A 68 6.41 -9.12 -11.48
C GLU A 68 5.15 -9.53 -12.26
N GLU A 69 3.99 -9.43 -11.63
CA GLU A 69 2.74 -9.90 -12.25
C GLU A 69 2.10 -8.85 -13.18
N CYS A 70 2.30 -7.55 -12.90
CA CYS A 70 1.65 -6.45 -13.61
C CYS A 70 2.65 -5.49 -14.27
N LEU A 71 3.47 -4.77 -13.50
CA LEU A 71 4.17 -3.59 -14.00
C LEU A 71 5.30 -3.92 -15.00
N ASP A 72 5.98 -5.06 -14.84
CA ASP A 72 7.03 -5.51 -15.77
C ASP A 72 6.52 -5.76 -17.20
N LYS A 73 5.21 -5.93 -17.37
CA LYS A 73 4.56 -6.21 -18.65
C LYS A 73 3.96 -4.96 -19.31
N VAL A 74 4.11 -3.80 -18.68
CA VAL A 74 3.49 -2.54 -19.11
C VAL A 74 4.58 -1.55 -19.51
N PRO A 75 4.40 -0.80 -20.61
CA PRO A 75 5.31 0.28 -20.96
C PRO A 75 5.46 1.27 -19.80
N ASN A 76 6.63 1.91 -19.70
CA ASN A 76 6.87 2.96 -18.71
C ASN A 76 6.16 4.27 -19.12
N ASP A 77 4.84 4.22 -19.11
CA ASP A 77 3.93 5.32 -19.39
C ASP A 77 2.86 5.38 -18.30
N VAL A 78 2.63 6.58 -17.77
CA VAL A 78 1.75 6.78 -16.61
C VAL A 78 0.30 6.41 -16.91
N LEU A 79 -0.18 6.64 -18.13
CA LEU A 79 -1.56 6.31 -18.52
C LEU A 79 -1.74 4.80 -18.60
N GLU A 80 -0.80 4.10 -19.24
CA GLU A 80 -0.81 2.64 -19.36
C GLU A 80 -0.65 1.96 -18.00
N ILE A 81 0.25 2.45 -17.15
CA ILE A 81 0.42 1.97 -15.77
C ILE A 81 -0.88 2.13 -14.97
N ASN A 82 -1.53 3.29 -15.03
CA ASN A 82 -2.79 3.51 -14.31
C ASN A 82 -3.92 2.59 -14.79
N ARG A 83 -4.01 2.34 -16.11
CA ARG A 83 -4.98 1.40 -16.69
C ARG A 83 -4.72 -0.02 -16.22
N ALA A 84 -3.47 -0.46 -16.29
CA ALA A 84 -3.06 -1.79 -15.85
C ALA A 84 -3.30 -2.00 -14.35
N LEU A 85 -2.93 -1.02 -13.52
CA LEU A 85 -3.15 -1.06 -12.07
C LEU A 85 -4.62 -1.22 -11.71
N LYS A 86 -5.52 -0.47 -12.36
CA LYS A 86 -6.97 -0.56 -12.09
C LYS A 86 -7.50 -1.98 -12.35
N LYS A 87 -7.06 -2.61 -13.44
CA LYS A 87 -7.43 -3.99 -13.78
C LYS A 87 -6.80 -4.99 -12.80
N TYR A 88 -5.50 -4.86 -12.55
CA TYR A 88 -4.75 -5.79 -11.71
C TYR A 88 -5.23 -5.76 -10.25
N LEU A 89 -5.51 -4.59 -9.67
CA LEU A 89 -6.02 -4.51 -8.30
C LEU A 89 -7.39 -5.16 -8.12
N LYS A 90 -8.24 -5.18 -9.17
CA LYS A 90 -9.50 -5.93 -9.14
C LYS A 90 -9.22 -7.44 -9.10
N TYR A 91 -8.36 -7.92 -10.00
CA TYR A 91 -7.92 -9.32 -10.02
C TYR A 91 -7.30 -9.74 -8.69
N TYR A 92 -6.35 -8.96 -8.16
CA TYR A 92 -5.68 -9.22 -6.90
C TYR A 92 -6.66 -9.39 -5.73
N LYS A 93 -7.68 -8.53 -5.65
CA LYS A 93 -8.66 -8.55 -4.56
C LYS A 93 -9.65 -9.71 -4.63
N TYR A 94 -10.13 -10.04 -5.82
CA TYR A 94 -11.31 -10.90 -5.98
C TYR A 94 -11.03 -12.26 -6.63
N GLU A 95 -9.90 -12.43 -7.31
CA GLU A 95 -9.65 -13.60 -8.17
C GLU A 95 -8.30 -14.29 -7.87
N ARG A 96 -7.26 -13.51 -7.52
CA ARG A 96 -5.93 -14.06 -7.22
C ARG A 96 -5.99 -14.90 -5.95
N LEU A 97 -5.55 -16.16 -6.03
CA LEU A 97 -5.44 -17.05 -4.87
C LEU A 97 -4.10 -16.85 -4.15
N HIS A 98 -4.13 -16.87 -2.83
CA HIS A 98 -2.95 -16.63 -2.00
C HIS A 98 -2.65 -17.85 -1.13
N GLY A 99 -1.55 -18.54 -1.41
CA GLY A 99 -1.14 -19.72 -0.63
C GLY A 99 -0.91 -19.42 0.86
N GLY A 100 -0.55 -18.16 1.22
CA GLY A 100 -0.40 -17.73 2.61
C GLY A 100 -1.72 -17.56 3.39
N ILE A 101 -2.87 -17.60 2.71
CA ILE A 101 -4.21 -17.54 3.31
C ILE A 101 -5.09 -18.68 2.79
N ASN A 102 -4.56 -19.91 2.78
CA ASN A 102 -5.27 -21.14 2.39
C ASN A 102 -5.91 -21.09 0.99
N TYR A 103 -5.22 -20.45 0.04
CA TYR A 103 -5.73 -20.25 -1.32
C TYR A 103 -7.05 -19.48 -1.39
N LEU A 104 -7.34 -18.64 -0.40
CA LEU A 104 -8.42 -17.67 -0.47
C LEU A 104 -7.95 -16.40 -1.18
N THR A 105 -8.91 -15.60 -1.63
CA THR A 105 -8.67 -14.24 -2.13
C THR A 105 -8.65 -13.26 -0.97
N PRO A 106 -7.99 -12.10 -1.10
CA PRO A 106 -7.95 -11.10 -0.03
C PRO A 106 -9.34 -10.70 0.46
N MET A 107 -10.34 -10.61 -0.44
CA MET A 107 -11.71 -10.25 -0.05
C MET A 107 -12.46 -11.34 0.71
N GLN A 108 -12.03 -12.60 0.64
CA GLN A 108 -12.64 -13.68 1.42
C GLN A 108 -12.16 -13.72 2.88
N VAL A 109 -11.08 -13.00 3.20
CA VAL A 109 -10.47 -12.93 4.53
C VAL A 109 -10.47 -11.51 5.12
N ALA A 110 -11.01 -10.54 4.38
CA ALA A 110 -11.07 -9.13 4.74
C ALA A 110 -12.18 -8.82 5.75
#